data_AF-A0A3D5AE71-F1
#
_entry.id   AF-A0A3D5AE71-F1
#
_cell.length_a   1.000
_cell.length_b   1.000
_cell.length_c   1.000
_cell.angle_alpha   90.00
_cell.angle_beta   90.00
_cell.angle_gamma   90.00
#
_symmetry.space_group_name_H-M   'P 1'
#
loop_
_entity.id
_entity.type
_entity.pdbx_description
1 polymer ?
#
loop_
_entity_poly.entity_id
_entity_poly.type
_entity_poly.pdbx_seq_one_letter_code
_entity_poly.pdbx_strand_id
1 'polypeptide(L)'
;NSRWLKNLSWLAGLSALIITPLAFVVFSLVKISGASVIIKNNLWPALTSIGQNIWASLPMTGQYIDIFDWVYLWQHLLIWLWLSLGFWGLVKIWKHYPKLRLFGLSFTLMSLSFLIMNAFLYFPNLPSNEQFFYTDRLWDLAKLWLWPLVVLGLADLFNSWWQKGAAIKNIILAGVVVSLVAAFYLNYPRLDLYHKDTGYNTTRADIEAVNLIAQDAGDTPYVVLANQAVAAAALHEFGFAHYYSGELYYPLPTGTNPLYPIFLQAAQTGIPTREVISQAHNFSGTPLVYLVLNEYWADFDKLTEVAQTESSAQLEVNNGYIKIYRYDF
;
A
#
# COMPACT_ATOMS: atom_id res chain seq x y z
N ASN A 1 -7.10 -3.68 47.08
CA ASN A 1 -7.01 -2.79 45.91
C ASN A 1 -6.49 -3.42 44.59
N SER A 2 -6.01 -4.67 44.53
CA SER A 2 -5.48 -5.25 43.28
C SER A 2 -6.54 -5.82 42.32
N ARG A 3 -7.70 -6.23 42.83
CA ARG A 3 -8.79 -6.85 42.04
C ARG A 3 -9.54 -5.81 41.19
N TRP A 4 -9.76 -4.62 41.73
CA TRP A 4 -10.38 -3.49 41.04
C TRP A 4 -9.51 -2.98 39.88
N LEU A 5 -8.21 -2.81 40.11
CA LEU A 5 -7.25 -2.42 39.05
C LEU A 5 -7.15 -3.46 37.93
N LYS A 6 -7.19 -4.77 38.25
CA LYS A 6 -7.25 -5.84 37.24
C LYS A 6 -8.53 -5.74 36.41
N ASN A 7 -9.68 -5.55 37.04
CA ASN A 7 -10.96 -5.40 36.33
C ASN A 7 -10.96 -4.15 35.45
N LEU A 8 -10.38 -3.05 35.91
CA LEU A 8 -10.26 -1.80 35.13
C LEU A 8 -9.37 -1.99 33.89
N SER A 9 -8.25 -2.72 34.00
CA SER A 9 -7.39 -3.03 32.85
C SER A 9 -8.06 -3.95 31.82
N TRP A 10 -8.89 -4.90 32.26
CA TRP A 10 -9.67 -5.76 31.37
C TRP A 10 -10.79 -4.98 30.69
N LEU A 11 -11.47 -4.10 31.41
CA LEU A 11 -12.50 -3.22 30.85
C LEU A 11 -11.90 -2.21 29.86
N ALA A 12 -10.71 -1.66 30.15
CA ALA A 12 -9.98 -0.80 29.22
C ALA A 12 -9.47 -1.53 27.96
N GLY A 13 -9.10 -2.81 28.09
CA GLY A 13 -8.75 -3.64 26.94
C GLY A 13 -9.96 -4.01 26.08
N LEU A 14 -11.05 -4.46 26.71
CA LEU A 14 -12.31 -4.77 26.02
C LEU A 14 -12.93 -3.53 25.38
N SER A 15 -12.80 -2.36 26.00
CA SER A 15 -13.23 -1.12 25.39
C SER A 15 -12.39 -0.80 24.16
N ALA A 16 -11.07 -1.03 24.15
CA ALA A 16 -10.24 -0.81 22.96
C ALA A 16 -10.63 -1.67 21.74
N LEU A 17 -11.12 -2.91 21.96
CA LEU A 17 -11.63 -3.79 20.91
C LEU A 17 -12.86 -3.22 20.19
N ILE A 18 -13.74 -2.56 20.95
CA ILE A 18 -15.02 -2.06 20.44
C ILE A 18 -14.91 -0.59 20.02
N ILE A 19 -14.12 0.21 20.73
CA ILE A 19 -13.95 1.65 20.50
C ILE A 19 -13.44 1.90 19.09
N THR A 20 -12.49 1.11 18.58
CA THR A 20 -11.90 1.37 17.26
C THR A 20 -12.93 1.19 16.14
N PRO A 21 -13.62 0.03 15.98
CA PRO A 21 -14.70 -0.09 15.00
C PRO A 21 -15.85 0.88 15.26
N LEU A 22 -16.23 1.09 16.52
CA LEU A 22 -17.33 1.97 16.90
C LEU A 22 -17.04 3.43 16.55
N ALA A 23 -15.78 3.88 16.69
CA ALA A 23 -15.39 5.23 16.31
C ALA A 23 -15.69 5.47 14.82
N PHE A 24 -15.33 4.55 13.93
CA PHE A 24 -15.66 4.67 12.50
C PHE A 24 -17.17 4.75 12.24
N VAL A 25 -17.96 3.92 12.92
CA VAL A 25 -19.43 3.97 12.80
C VAL A 25 -19.98 5.29 13.32
N VAL A 26 -19.54 5.76 14.49
CA VAL A 26 -19.98 7.03 15.09
C VAL A 26 -19.58 8.21 14.20
N PHE A 27 -18.33 8.26 13.70
CA PHE A 27 -17.89 9.30 12.77
C PHE A 27 -18.74 9.33 11.49
N SER A 28 -19.10 8.15 10.97
CA SER A 28 -20.01 8.04 9.82
C SER A 28 -21.43 8.54 10.14
N LEU A 29 -21.92 8.33 11.36
CA LEU A 29 -23.27 8.77 11.77
C LEU A 29 -23.35 10.27 12.02
N VAL A 30 -22.31 10.87 12.61
CA VAL A 30 -22.30 12.30 12.94
C VAL A 30 -22.02 13.17 11.70
N LYS A 31 -21.67 12.57 10.54
CA LYS A 31 -21.41 13.26 9.26
C LYS A 31 -20.44 14.44 9.38
N ILE A 32 -19.51 14.39 10.35
CA ILE A 32 -18.52 15.46 10.60
C ILE A 32 -17.55 15.57 9.41
N SER A 33 -17.38 14.48 8.66
CA SER A 33 -16.60 14.44 7.43
C SER A 33 -17.44 13.78 6.34
N GLY A 34 -17.05 13.99 5.08
CA GLY A 34 -17.59 13.22 3.95
C GLY A 34 -17.28 11.72 4.03
N ALA A 35 -16.62 11.21 5.08
CA ALA A 35 -16.38 9.80 5.27
C ALA A 35 -17.66 9.08 5.73
N SER A 36 -18.07 8.07 4.98
CA SER A 36 -19.14 7.15 5.36
C SER A 36 -18.64 5.72 5.44
N VAL A 37 -19.32 4.92 6.24
CA VAL A 37 -19.06 3.49 6.39
C VAL A 37 -20.36 2.73 6.25
N ILE A 38 -20.33 1.65 5.46
CA ILE A 38 -21.45 0.73 5.30
C ILE A 38 -21.11 -0.55 6.06
N ILE A 39 -22.06 -1.02 6.87
CA ILE A 39 -21.94 -2.32 7.55
C ILE A 39 -22.35 -3.41 6.55
N LYS A 40 -21.44 -4.35 6.28
CA LYS A 40 -21.69 -5.50 5.41
C LYS A 40 -22.63 -6.48 6.09
N ASN A 41 -23.66 -6.91 5.35
CA ASN A 41 -24.65 -7.89 5.83
C ASN A 41 -24.25 -9.34 5.52
N ASN A 42 -23.21 -9.55 4.71
CA ASN A 42 -22.72 -10.88 4.34
C ASN A 42 -21.24 -11.02 4.67
N LEU A 43 -20.93 -11.91 5.62
CA LEU A 43 -19.58 -12.16 6.11
C LEU A 43 -18.81 -13.19 5.28
N TRP A 44 -19.51 -13.95 4.42
CA TRP A 44 -18.90 -15.02 3.65
C TRP A 44 -17.76 -14.53 2.75
N PRO A 45 -17.91 -13.45 1.96
CA PRO A 45 -16.81 -12.94 1.12
C PRO A 45 -15.58 -12.52 1.93
N ALA A 46 -15.80 -11.94 3.12
CA ALA A 46 -14.71 -11.54 3.99
C ALA A 46 -13.96 -12.76 4.54
N LEU A 47 -14.69 -13.77 5.04
CA LEU A 47 -14.09 -15.01 5.55
C LEU A 47 -13.33 -15.76 4.45
N THR A 48 -13.87 -15.84 3.24
CA THR A 48 -13.19 -16.47 2.10
C THR A 48 -11.93 -15.70 1.70
N SER A 49 -11.96 -14.37 1.72
CA SER A 49 -10.78 -13.54 1.40
C SER A 49 -9.65 -13.73 2.41
N ILE A 50 -9.97 -13.81 3.71
CA ILE A 50 -8.99 -14.10 4.76
C ILE A 50 -8.36 -15.47 4.53
N GLY A 51 -9.19 -16.49 4.25
CA GLY A 51 -8.71 -17.84 3.95
C GLY A 51 -7.78 -17.85 2.73
N GLN A 52 -8.19 -17.25 1.62
CA GLN A 52 -7.39 -17.16 0.40
C GLN A 52 -6.06 -16.44 0.64
N ASN A 53 -6.05 -15.36 1.42
CA ASN A 53 -4.82 -14.64 1.76
C ASN A 53 -3.86 -15.50 2.60
N ILE A 54 -4.38 -16.30 3.53
CA ILE A 54 -3.56 -17.25 4.29
C ILE A 54 -2.93 -18.29 3.34
N TRP A 55 -3.73 -18.88 2.45
CA TRP A 55 -3.23 -19.84 1.47
C TRP A 55 -2.23 -19.23 0.49
N ALA A 56 -2.47 -18.01 0.03
CA ALA A 56 -1.55 -17.27 -0.84
C ALA A 56 -0.24 -16.89 -0.13
N SER A 57 -0.27 -16.69 1.19
CA SER A 57 0.92 -16.44 2.01
C SER A 57 1.71 -17.70 2.36
N LEU A 58 1.18 -18.89 2.04
CA LEU A 58 1.96 -20.11 2.16
C LEU A 58 3.01 -20.11 1.05
N PRO A 59 4.21 -20.62 1.35
CA PRO A 59 5.28 -20.75 0.37
C PRO A 59 4.97 -21.83 -0.66
N MET A 60 4.04 -21.53 -1.57
CA MET A 60 3.66 -22.35 -2.71
C MET A 60 4.30 -21.75 -3.95
N THR A 61 5.63 -21.73 -4.02
CA THR A 61 6.31 -21.32 -5.24
C THR A 61 6.40 -22.49 -6.21
N GLY A 62 6.07 -22.20 -7.48
CA GLY A 62 6.41 -23.05 -8.61
C GLY A 62 7.93 -23.28 -8.70
N GLN A 63 8.32 -24.18 -9.60
CA GLN A 63 9.69 -24.70 -9.78
C GLN A 63 10.79 -23.68 -9.42
N TYR A 64 11.56 -23.98 -8.37
CA TYR A 64 12.72 -23.20 -7.92
C TYR A 64 13.80 -23.23 -9.00
N ILE A 65 13.97 -22.13 -9.72
CA ILE A 65 14.91 -22.01 -10.84
C ILE A 65 16.07 -21.05 -10.48
N ASP A 66 15.87 -20.09 -9.56
CA ASP A 66 16.85 -19.02 -9.29
C ASP A 66 17.08 -18.74 -7.77
N ILE A 67 18.18 -18.05 -7.43
CA ILE A 67 18.50 -17.56 -6.09
C ILE A 67 17.42 -16.60 -5.56
N PHE A 68 16.74 -15.86 -6.44
CA PHE A 68 15.63 -15.00 -6.06
C PHE A 68 14.47 -15.80 -5.49
N ASP A 69 14.18 -17.01 -5.98
CA ASP A 69 13.14 -17.87 -5.40
C ASP A 69 13.39 -18.12 -3.90
N TRP A 70 14.65 -18.32 -3.51
CA TRP A 70 15.02 -18.52 -2.11
C TRP A 70 14.86 -17.25 -1.27
N VAL A 71 15.19 -16.09 -1.85
CA VAL A 71 15.04 -14.79 -1.17
C VAL A 71 13.56 -14.46 -0.96
N TYR A 72 12.72 -14.68 -1.97
CA TYR A 72 11.27 -14.47 -1.87
C TYR A 72 10.62 -15.54 -0.99
N LEU A 73 11.05 -16.80 -1.04
CA LEU A 73 10.63 -17.82 -0.07
C LEU A 73 10.93 -17.40 1.36
N TRP A 74 12.15 -16.89 1.60
CA TRP A 74 12.55 -16.37 2.90
C TRP A 74 11.62 -15.26 3.39
N GLN A 75 11.23 -14.33 2.51
CA GLN A 75 10.23 -13.28 2.82
C GLN A 75 8.91 -13.87 3.34
N HIS A 76 8.40 -14.91 2.69
CA HIS A 76 7.16 -15.58 3.10
C HIS A 76 7.34 -16.36 4.41
N LEU A 77 8.51 -16.96 4.65
CA LEU A 77 8.79 -17.68 5.89
C LEU A 77 8.96 -16.74 7.09
N LEU A 78 9.40 -15.49 6.88
CA LEU A 78 9.61 -14.52 7.95
C LEU A 78 8.35 -14.25 8.77
N ILE A 79 7.16 -14.13 8.15
CA ILE A 79 5.93 -13.88 8.91
C ILE A 79 5.58 -15.07 9.81
N TRP A 80 5.78 -16.30 9.33
CA TRP A 80 5.51 -17.51 10.11
C TRP A 80 6.52 -17.71 11.23
N LEU A 81 7.80 -17.45 10.97
CA LEU A 81 8.85 -17.45 11.98
C LEU A 81 8.55 -16.41 13.07
N TRP A 82 8.21 -15.19 12.68
CA TRP A 82 7.84 -14.11 13.58
C TRP A 82 6.60 -14.44 14.43
N LEU A 83 5.55 -14.98 13.84
CA LEU A 83 4.36 -15.45 14.58
C LEU A 83 4.71 -16.57 15.57
N SER A 84 5.53 -17.53 15.15
CA SER A 84 5.96 -18.67 15.98
C SER A 84 6.78 -18.20 17.18
N LEU A 85 7.70 -17.25 16.97
CA LEU A 85 8.50 -16.63 18.02
C LEU A 85 7.66 -15.80 18.98
N GLY A 86 6.70 -15.03 18.45
CA GLY A 86 5.74 -14.28 19.26
C GLY A 86 4.90 -15.22 20.14
N PHE A 87 4.41 -16.33 19.59
CA PHE A 87 3.68 -17.35 20.34
C PHE A 87 4.56 -18.03 21.40
N TRP A 88 5.81 -18.36 21.08
CA TRP A 88 6.76 -18.89 22.06
C TRP A 88 7.00 -17.90 23.21
N GLY A 89 7.19 -16.62 22.89
CA GLY A 89 7.31 -15.54 23.87
C GLY A 89 6.07 -15.41 24.77
N LEU A 90 4.87 -15.52 24.20
CA LEU A 90 3.60 -15.54 24.95
C LEU A 90 3.56 -16.66 25.99
N VAL A 91 3.94 -17.88 25.60
CA VAL A 91 3.98 -19.05 26.51
C VAL A 91 4.92 -18.79 27.69
N LYS A 92 6.09 -18.16 27.44
CA LYS A 92 7.05 -17.81 28.49
C LYS A 92 6.53 -16.72 29.43
N ILE A 93 5.89 -15.70 28.87
CA ILE A 93 5.33 -14.57 29.62
C ILE A 93 4.22 -15.00 30.57
N TRP A 94 3.38 -15.94 30.12
CA TRP A 94 2.28 -16.41 30.94
C TRP A 94 2.78 -17.04 32.24
N LYS A 95 3.96 -17.66 32.23
CA LYS A 95 4.57 -18.30 33.40
C LYS A 95 5.48 -17.37 34.21
N HIS A 96 6.27 -16.52 33.55
CA HIS A 96 7.41 -15.84 34.21
C HIS A 96 7.33 -14.31 34.25
N TYR A 97 6.56 -13.65 33.38
CA TYR A 97 6.62 -12.19 33.21
C TYR A 97 5.22 -11.55 33.15
N PRO A 98 4.46 -11.50 34.28
CA PRO A 98 3.07 -11.06 34.27
C PRO A 98 2.87 -9.62 33.75
N LYS A 99 3.87 -8.75 33.87
CA LYS A 99 3.82 -7.36 33.35
C LYS A 99 3.81 -7.31 31.82
N LEU A 100 4.41 -8.28 31.15
CA LEU A 100 4.48 -8.33 29.68
C LEU A 100 3.22 -8.94 29.04
N ARG A 101 2.27 -9.45 29.84
CA ARG A 101 0.99 -9.98 29.35
C ARG A 101 0.17 -8.93 28.60
N LEU A 102 0.37 -7.64 28.93
CA LEU A 102 -0.29 -6.54 28.23
C LEU A 102 0.02 -6.56 26.73
N PHE A 103 1.26 -6.85 26.32
CA PHE A 103 1.64 -6.90 24.90
C PHE A 103 0.86 -7.99 24.15
N GLY A 104 0.71 -9.17 24.76
CA GLY A 104 -0.09 -10.25 24.21
C GLY A 104 -1.57 -9.90 24.11
N LEU A 105 -2.12 -9.30 25.18
CA LEU A 105 -3.50 -8.85 25.20
C LEU A 105 -3.76 -7.76 24.13
N SER A 106 -2.89 -6.76 24.02
CA SER A 106 -2.97 -5.70 23.00
C SER A 106 -2.91 -6.29 21.59
N PHE A 107 -1.96 -7.20 21.32
CA PHE A 107 -1.88 -7.91 20.03
C PHE A 107 -3.20 -8.62 19.71
N THR A 108 -3.76 -9.38 20.67
CA THR A 108 -5.03 -10.09 20.47
C THR A 108 -6.19 -9.13 20.21
N LEU A 109 -6.33 -8.08 21.00
CA LEU A 109 -7.44 -7.11 20.86
C LEU A 109 -7.36 -6.33 19.55
N MET A 110 -6.16 -5.91 19.13
CA MET A 110 -5.98 -5.22 17.85
C MET A 110 -6.19 -6.16 16.66
N SER A 111 -5.72 -7.40 16.74
CA SER A 111 -5.98 -8.43 15.72
C SER A 111 -7.47 -8.70 15.57
N LEU A 112 -8.20 -8.81 16.69
CA LEU A 112 -9.65 -8.97 16.67
C LEU A 112 -10.36 -7.72 16.11
N SER A 113 -9.88 -6.52 16.44
CA SER A 113 -10.42 -5.26 15.88
C SER A 113 -10.22 -5.21 14.36
N PHE A 114 -9.04 -5.60 13.88
CA PHE A 114 -8.74 -5.74 12.46
C PHE A 114 -9.71 -6.72 11.78
N LEU A 115 -9.90 -7.92 12.35
CA LEU A 115 -10.83 -8.92 11.80
C LEU A 115 -12.27 -8.40 11.75
N ILE A 116 -12.73 -7.73 12.81
CA ILE A 116 -14.05 -7.11 12.85
C ILE A 116 -14.17 -6.05 11.76
N MET A 117 -13.22 -5.12 11.66
CA MET A 117 -13.35 -4.05 10.67
C MET A 117 -13.29 -4.59 9.24
N ASN A 118 -12.39 -5.53 8.95
CA ASN A 118 -12.27 -6.12 7.62
C ASN A 118 -13.54 -6.91 7.23
N ALA A 119 -14.11 -7.65 8.19
CA ALA A 119 -15.32 -8.43 7.96
C ALA A 119 -16.59 -7.58 7.83
N PHE A 120 -16.73 -6.53 8.63
CA PHE A 120 -17.99 -5.81 8.77
C PHE A 120 -18.02 -4.43 8.12
N LEU A 121 -16.90 -3.76 7.88
CA LEU A 121 -16.90 -2.39 7.37
C LEU A 121 -16.57 -2.32 5.88
N TYR A 122 -17.26 -1.42 5.17
CA TYR A 122 -17.01 -1.04 3.79
C TYR A 122 -16.97 0.48 3.69
N PHE A 123 -16.02 1.02 2.93
CA PHE A 123 -15.77 2.45 2.81
C PHE A 123 -16.17 2.93 1.41
N PRO A 124 -17.44 3.28 1.14
CA PRO A 124 -17.93 3.57 -0.21
C PRO A 124 -17.21 4.74 -0.92
N ASN A 125 -16.57 5.64 -0.17
CA ASN A 125 -15.88 6.80 -0.74
C ASN A 125 -14.40 6.52 -1.05
N LEU A 126 -13.95 5.28 -0.89
CA LEU A 126 -12.62 4.83 -1.27
C LEU A 126 -12.68 3.97 -2.53
N PRO A 127 -11.70 4.09 -3.42
CA PRO A 127 -11.49 3.13 -4.50
C PRO A 127 -11.36 1.69 -4.00
N SER A 128 -11.65 0.71 -4.87
CA SER A 128 -11.63 -0.72 -4.52
C SER A 128 -10.26 -1.21 -4.03
N ASN A 129 -9.17 -0.65 -4.58
CA ASN A 129 -7.80 -0.95 -4.20
C ASN A 129 -7.38 -0.35 -2.84
N GLU A 130 -8.16 0.58 -2.28
CA GLU A 130 -7.82 1.27 -1.02
C GLU A 130 -8.71 0.85 0.16
N GLN A 131 -9.71 -0.02 -0.07
CA GLN A 131 -10.71 -0.43 0.93
C GLN A 131 -10.11 -0.95 2.23
N PHE A 132 -8.93 -1.58 2.17
CA PHE A 132 -8.30 -2.23 3.32
C PHE A 132 -7.22 -1.39 3.98
N PHE A 133 -6.84 -0.22 3.44
CA PHE A 133 -5.71 0.56 3.97
C PHE A 133 -5.88 0.95 5.45
N TYR A 134 -7.10 1.29 5.87
CA TYR A 134 -7.38 1.60 7.28
C TYR A 134 -7.33 0.38 8.19
N THR A 135 -7.82 -0.77 7.71
CA THR A 135 -7.79 -2.02 8.48
C THR A 135 -6.38 -2.58 8.55
N ASP A 136 -5.62 -2.52 7.48
CA ASP A 136 -4.25 -3.05 7.41
C ASP A 136 -3.32 -2.30 8.36
N ARG A 137 -3.52 -0.99 8.55
CA ARG A 137 -2.81 -0.23 9.59
C ARG A 137 -3.06 -0.75 11.00
N LEU A 138 -4.26 -1.26 11.31
CA LEU A 138 -4.52 -1.90 12.61
C LEU A 138 -3.77 -3.22 12.74
N TRP A 139 -3.65 -3.97 11.65
CA TRP A 139 -2.81 -5.17 11.61
C TRP A 139 -1.33 -4.81 11.79
N ASP A 140 -0.84 -3.73 11.17
CA ASP A 140 0.53 -3.22 11.38
C ASP A 140 0.80 -2.85 12.83
N LEU A 141 -0.14 -2.15 13.47
CA LEU A 141 -0.05 -1.83 14.90
C LEU A 141 -0.12 -3.09 15.76
N ALA A 142 -0.98 -4.06 15.44
CA ALA A 142 -1.01 -5.34 16.15
C ALA A 142 0.37 -6.01 16.08
N LYS A 143 0.99 -6.06 14.89
CA LYS A 143 2.35 -6.57 14.73
C LYS A 143 3.35 -5.82 15.61
N LEU A 144 3.23 -4.50 15.73
CA LEU A 144 4.08 -3.73 16.64
C LEU A 144 4.02 -4.25 18.09
N TRP A 145 2.83 -4.56 18.59
CA TRP A 145 2.63 -5.07 19.95
C TRP A 145 3.14 -6.50 20.17
N LEU A 146 3.29 -7.30 19.12
CA LEU A 146 3.87 -8.65 19.23
C LEU A 146 5.41 -8.62 19.34
N TRP A 147 6.09 -7.56 18.88
CA TRP A 147 7.57 -7.50 18.84
C TRP A 147 8.27 -7.79 20.18
N PRO A 148 7.84 -7.24 21.34
CA PRO A 148 8.47 -7.58 22.62
C PRO A 148 8.39 -9.07 22.95
N LEU A 149 7.33 -9.75 22.50
CA LEU A 149 7.12 -11.18 22.65
C LEU A 149 8.05 -11.97 21.73
N VAL A 150 8.21 -11.51 20.50
CA VAL A 150 9.16 -12.06 19.51
C VAL A 150 10.58 -11.96 20.04
N VAL A 151 10.99 -10.80 20.56
CA VAL A 151 12.32 -10.58 21.15
C VAL A 151 12.55 -11.51 22.34
N LEU A 152 11.56 -11.67 23.22
CA LEU A 152 11.67 -12.62 24.32
C LEU A 152 11.81 -14.07 23.82
N GLY A 153 11.01 -14.45 22.81
CA GLY A 153 11.07 -15.78 22.21
C GLY A 153 12.42 -16.05 21.58
N LEU A 154 12.97 -15.07 20.86
CA LEU A 154 14.32 -15.11 20.30
C LEU A 154 15.40 -15.21 21.38
N ALA A 155 15.31 -14.42 22.43
CA ALA A 155 16.30 -14.43 23.51
C ALA A 155 16.36 -15.79 24.22
N ASP A 156 15.20 -16.41 24.47
CA ASP A 156 15.11 -17.73 25.09
C ASP A 156 15.69 -18.85 24.19
N LEU A 157 15.37 -18.81 22.89
CA LEU A 157 15.93 -19.74 21.92
C LEU A 157 17.44 -19.54 21.78
N PHE A 158 17.89 -18.29 21.67
CA PHE A 158 19.31 -17.97 21.57
C PHE A 158 20.08 -18.44 22.81
N ASN A 159 19.56 -18.21 24.01
CA ASN A 159 20.18 -18.71 25.25
C ASN A 159 20.28 -20.24 25.26
N SER A 160 19.25 -20.93 24.79
CA SER A 160 19.23 -22.40 24.71
C SER A 160 20.22 -22.94 23.68
N TRP A 161 20.47 -22.20 22.60
CA TRP A 161 21.38 -22.62 21.53
C TRP A 161 22.82 -22.19 21.77
N TRP A 162 23.04 -21.06 22.43
CA TRP A 162 24.36 -20.54 22.75
C TRP A 162 25.13 -21.43 23.73
N GLN A 163 24.41 -22.24 24.50
CA GLN A 163 24.99 -23.27 25.35
C GLN A 163 25.43 -24.53 24.58
N LYS A 164 25.10 -24.64 23.29
CA LYS A 164 25.53 -25.75 22.43
C LYS A 164 26.95 -25.53 21.90
N GLY A 165 27.58 -26.60 21.40
CA GLY A 165 28.95 -26.58 20.89
C GLY A 165 29.19 -25.61 19.71
N ALA A 166 30.46 -25.31 19.42
CA ALA A 166 30.88 -24.29 18.44
C ALA A 166 30.29 -24.47 17.03
N ALA A 167 30.13 -25.71 16.57
CA ALA A 167 29.55 -25.99 15.24
C ALA A 167 28.13 -25.42 15.08
N ILE A 168 27.28 -25.57 16.10
CA ILE A 168 25.90 -25.07 16.06
C ILE A 168 25.88 -23.55 16.06
N LYS A 169 26.79 -22.91 16.82
CA LYS A 169 26.92 -21.44 16.82
C LYS A 169 27.27 -20.90 15.45
N ASN A 170 28.22 -21.53 14.76
CA ASN A 170 28.65 -21.11 13.43
C ASN A 170 27.52 -21.26 12.40
N ILE A 171 26.76 -22.35 12.44
CA ILE A 171 25.60 -22.56 11.56
C ILE A 171 24.54 -21.47 11.78
N ILE A 172 24.21 -21.16 13.04
CA ILE A 172 23.24 -20.11 13.35
C ILE A 172 23.73 -18.74 12.87
N LEU A 173 24.99 -18.40 13.13
CA LEU A 173 25.57 -17.13 12.71
C LEU A 173 25.55 -16.99 11.18
N ALA A 174 25.91 -18.04 10.45
CA ALA A 174 25.82 -18.07 8.99
C ALA A 174 24.37 -17.86 8.52
N GLY A 175 23.40 -18.54 9.15
CA GLY A 175 21.97 -18.34 8.87
C GLY A 175 21.53 -16.89 9.07
N VAL A 176 21.90 -16.27 10.19
CA VAL A 176 21.59 -14.85 10.48
C VAL A 176 22.19 -13.93 9.41
N VAL A 177 23.44 -14.15 9.00
CA VAL A 177 24.09 -13.35 7.96
C VAL A 177 23.34 -13.47 6.63
N VAL A 178 22.99 -14.69 6.20
CA VAL A 178 22.20 -14.92 4.97
C VAL A 178 20.84 -14.24 5.07
N SER A 179 20.15 -14.38 6.20
CA SER A 179 18.87 -13.73 6.47
C SER A 179 18.94 -12.20 6.41
N LEU A 180 20.02 -11.60 6.91
CA LEU A 180 20.24 -10.15 6.88
C LEU A 180 20.50 -9.66 5.45
N VAL A 181 21.28 -10.39 4.66
CA VAL A 181 21.51 -10.05 3.25
C VAL A 181 20.22 -10.14 2.44
N ALA A 182 19.44 -11.21 2.63
CA ALA A 182 18.12 -11.35 2.00
C ALA A 182 17.16 -10.24 2.43
N ALA A 183 17.11 -9.90 3.73
CA ALA A 183 16.31 -8.80 4.22
C ALA A 183 16.76 -7.46 3.63
N PHE A 184 18.07 -7.21 3.53
CA PHE A 184 18.60 -5.99 2.93
C PHE A 184 18.15 -5.87 1.46
N TYR A 185 18.29 -6.94 0.67
CA TYR A 185 17.79 -6.97 -0.70
C TYR A 185 16.29 -6.64 -0.78
N LEU A 186 15.46 -7.31 0.03
CA LEU A 186 14.01 -7.15 0.03
C LEU A 186 13.52 -5.76 0.48
N ASN A 187 14.36 -4.98 1.18
CA ASN A 187 14.02 -3.63 1.65
C ASN A 187 14.42 -2.50 0.68
N TYR A 188 15.17 -2.80 -0.38
CA TYR A 188 15.51 -1.82 -1.41
C TYR A 188 14.45 -1.78 -2.51
N PRO A 189 14.27 -0.62 -3.18
CA PRO A 189 13.55 -0.56 -4.45
C PRO A 189 14.16 -1.52 -5.46
N ARG A 190 13.33 -2.33 -6.10
CA ARG A 190 13.71 -3.43 -6.99
C ARG A 190 12.95 -3.38 -8.29
N LEU A 191 13.67 -3.77 -9.34
CA LEU A 191 13.14 -4.11 -10.64
C LEU A 191 13.67 -5.50 -10.98
N ASP A 192 12.95 -6.53 -10.56
CA ASP A 192 13.28 -7.93 -10.79
C ASP A 192 12.07 -8.73 -11.31
N LEU A 193 12.25 -10.02 -11.57
CA LEU A 193 11.21 -10.90 -12.13
C LEU A 193 9.97 -11.03 -11.24
N TYR A 194 10.10 -10.80 -9.93
CA TYR A 194 9.04 -10.99 -8.94
C TYR A 194 8.44 -9.66 -8.47
N HIS A 195 9.18 -8.56 -8.58
CA HIS A 195 8.75 -7.26 -8.09
C HIS A 195 9.24 -6.10 -8.95
N LYS A 196 8.32 -5.19 -9.25
CA LYS A 196 8.57 -3.92 -9.92
C LYS A 196 8.09 -2.79 -9.02
N ASP A 197 9.03 -2.14 -8.33
CA ASP A 197 8.73 -0.98 -7.51
C ASP A 197 8.34 0.23 -8.39
N THR A 198 7.28 0.92 -7.97
CA THR A 198 6.74 2.11 -8.65
C THR A 198 6.70 3.34 -7.73
N GLY A 199 7.30 3.25 -6.54
CA GLY A 199 7.40 4.32 -5.54
C GLY A 199 8.41 5.41 -5.91
N TYR A 200 8.26 6.00 -7.09
CA TYR A 200 9.06 7.13 -7.53
C TYR A 200 8.56 8.42 -6.86
N ASN A 201 9.47 9.14 -6.21
CA ASN A 201 9.18 10.47 -5.70
C ASN A 201 9.09 11.46 -6.85
N THR A 202 8.42 12.60 -6.63
CA THR A 202 8.47 13.74 -7.55
C THR A 202 9.91 14.15 -7.80
N THR A 203 10.27 14.22 -9.09
CA THR A 203 11.60 14.53 -9.59
C THR A 203 11.63 15.90 -10.28
N ARG A 204 12.84 16.36 -10.61
CA ARG A 204 13.01 17.54 -11.48
C ARG A 204 12.39 17.34 -12.87
N ALA A 205 12.36 16.10 -13.37
CA ALA A 205 11.74 15.78 -14.65
C ALA A 205 10.23 16.03 -14.60
N ASP A 206 9.58 15.71 -13.49
CA ASP A 206 8.14 15.95 -13.32
C ASP A 206 7.83 17.45 -13.28
N ILE A 207 8.68 18.26 -12.61
CA ILE A 207 8.58 19.73 -12.60
C ILE A 207 8.77 20.31 -14.01
N GLU A 208 9.73 19.80 -14.77
CA GLU A 208 9.96 20.24 -16.15
C GLU A 208 8.79 19.84 -17.06
N ALA A 209 8.23 18.64 -16.89
CA ALA A 209 7.07 18.17 -17.64
C ALA A 209 5.83 19.05 -17.43
N VAL A 210 5.51 19.43 -16.20
CA VAL A 210 4.33 20.27 -15.93
C VAL A 210 4.53 21.70 -16.44
N ASN A 211 5.75 22.24 -16.37
CA ASN A 211 6.09 23.53 -16.96
C ASN A 211 6.03 23.50 -18.48
N LEU A 212 6.51 22.43 -19.11
CA LEU A 212 6.45 22.25 -20.56
C LEU A 212 5.00 22.14 -21.06
N ILE A 213 4.14 21.40 -20.34
CA ILE A 213 2.70 21.33 -20.63
C ILE A 213 2.04 22.71 -20.52
N ALA A 214 2.32 23.46 -19.45
CA ALA A 214 1.76 24.80 -19.26
C ALA A 214 2.22 25.76 -20.37
N GLN A 215 3.49 25.68 -20.78
CA GLN A 215 4.03 26.47 -21.87
C GLN A 215 3.39 26.11 -23.23
N ASP A 216 3.22 24.82 -23.51
CA ASP A 216 2.61 24.34 -24.76
C ASP A 216 1.12 24.66 -24.85
N ALA A 217 0.38 24.57 -23.74
CA ALA A 217 -1.04 24.93 -23.69
C ALA A 217 -1.27 26.45 -23.86
N GLY A 218 -0.34 27.28 -23.37
CA GLY A 218 -0.49 28.73 -23.34
C GLY A 218 -1.75 29.13 -22.57
N ASP A 219 -2.62 29.94 -23.20
CA ASP A 219 -3.90 30.36 -22.62
C ASP A 219 -5.05 29.37 -22.87
N THR A 220 -4.78 28.23 -23.51
CA THR A 220 -5.81 27.26 -23.89
C THR A 220 -6.15 26.36 -22.69
N PRO A 221 -7.43 26.24 -22.28
CA PRO A 221 -7.83 25.35 -21.20
C PRO A 221 -7.42 23.89 -21.46
N TYR A 222 -6.90 23.21 -20.45
CA TYR A 222 -6.41 21.84 -20.58
C TYR A 222 -6.60 21.03 -19.30
N VAL A 223 -6.65 19.71 -19.46
CA VAL A 223 -6.47 18.74 -18.37
C VAL A 223 -5.33 17.79 -18.67
N VAL A 224 -4.78 17.20 -17.61
CA VAL A 224 -3.67 16.26 -17.72
C VAL A 224 -4.08 14.92 -17.14
N LEU A 225 -3.66 13.83 -17.78
CA LEU A 225 -3.77 12.46 -17.32
C LEU A 225 -2.36 12.01 -16.97
N ALA A 226 -2.04 11.97 -15.68
CA ALA A 226 -0.71 11.65 -15.18
C ALA A 226 -0.76 10.87 -13.87
N ASN A 227 0.41 10.38 -13.44
CA ASN A 227 0.57 9.76 -12.15
C ASN A 227 0.58 10.79 -11.00
N GLN A 228 0.67 10.28 -9.77
CA GLN A 228 0.67 11.10 -8.57
C GLN A 228 1.90 12.02 -8.45
N ALA A 229 3.07 11.60 -8.93
CA ALA A 229 4.29 12.40 -8.83
C ALA A 229 4.24 13.66 -9.71
N VAL A 230 3.72 13.53 -10.94
CA VAL A 230 3.49 14.65 -11.86
C VAL A 230 2.37 15.57 -11.36
N ALA A 231 1.28 15.00 -10.82
CA ALA A 231 0.21 15.82 -10.21
C ALA A 231 0.72 16.61 -9.00
N ALA A 232 1.60 16.02 -8.17
CA ALA A 232 2.24 16.73 -7.07
C ALA A 232 3.21 17.83 -7.55
N ALA A 233 3.92 17.61 -8.66
CA ALA A 233 4.75 18.66 -9.28
C ALA A 233 3.88 19.84 -9.75
N ALA A 234 2.75 19.57 -10.40
CA ALA A 234 1.83 20.63 -10.85
C ALA A 234 1.29 21.45 -9.66
N LEU A 235 0.94 20.79 -8.56
CA LEU A 235 0.49 21.46 -7.35
C LEU A 235 1.60 22.31 -6.72
N HIS A 236 2.85 21.86 -6.78
CA HIS A 236 3.99 22.62 -6.30
C HIS A 236 4.23 23.90 -7.13
N GLU A 237 4.19 23.78 -8.46
CA GLU A 237 4.50 24.88 -9.38
C GLU A 237 3.35 25.88 -9.52
N PHE A 238 2.11 25.38 -9.57
CA PHE A 238 0.95 26.18 -9.96
C PHE A 238 -0.11 26.29 -8.85
N GLY A 239 0.02 25.52 -7.78
CA GLY A 239 -1.01 25.44 -6.75
C GLY A 239 -2.34 24.90 -7.30
N PHE A 240 -3.44 25.36 -6.73
CA PHE A 240 -4.80 24.96 -7.11
C PHE A 240 -5.36 25.86 -8.23
N ALA A 241 -4.62 26.01 -9.33
CA ALA A 241 -4.89 27.03 -10.35
C ALA A 241 -6.22 26.87 -11.08
N HIS A 242 -6.56 25.64 -11.49
CA HIS A 242 -7.72 25.38 -12.35
C HIS A 242 -8.54 24.19 -11.87
N TYR A 243 -9.86 24.34 -11.98
CA TYR A 243 -10.83 23.29 -11.70
C TYR A 243 -11.82 23.16 -12.84
N TYR A 244 -12.06 21.94 -13.29
CA TYR A 244 -13.07 21.62 -14.29
C TYR A 244 -14.03 20.61 -13.69
N SER A 245 -15.33 20.91 -13.77
CA SER A 245 -16.37 20.08 -13.15
C SER A 245 -16.15 19.83 -11.65
N GLY A 246 -15.54 20.79 -10.95
CA GLY A 246 -15.23 20.71 -9.51
C GLY A 246 -13.95 19.94 -9.17
N GLU A 247 -13.23 19.43 -10.16
CA GLU A 247 -12.03 18.61 -9.98
C GLU A 247 -10.78 19.33 -10.47
N LEU A 248 -9.64 19.10 -9.81
CA LEU A 248 -8.36 19.66 -10.23
C LEU A 248 -8.00 19.12 -11.63
N TYR A 249 -7.49 20.01 -12.48
CA TYR A 249 -7.06 19.70 -13.85
C TYR A 249 -5.88 18.70 -13.96
N TYR A 250 -5.24 18.36 -12.83
CA TYR A 250 -4.36 17.21 -12.66
C TYR A 250 -5.00 16.18 -11.72
N PRO A 251 -4.88 14.87 -12.01
CA PRO A 251 -5.57 13.83 -11.28
C PRO A 251 -4.97 13.66 -9.88
N LEU A 252 -5.81 13.82 -8.87
CA LEU A 252 -5.47 13.43 -7.51
C LEU A 252 -6.03 12.03 -7.25
N PRO A 253 -5.24 11.10 -6.67
CA PRO A 253 -5.65 9.72 -6.39
C PRO A 253 -6.55 9.64 -5.16
N THR A 254 -7.43 10.62 -4.96
CA THR A 254 -8.24 10.75 -3.76
C THR A 254 -9.68 11.08 -4.14
N GLY A 255 -10.63 10.35 -3.57
CA GLY A 255 -12.06 10.62 -3.76
C GLY A 255 -12.59 10.15 -5.12
N THR A 256 -13.52 10.92 -5.69
CA THR A 256 -14.31 10.59 -6.88
C THR A 256 -13.77 11.19 -8.18
N ASN A 257 -12.55 11.75 -8.18
CA ASN A 257 -11.96 12.40 -9.34
C ASN A 257 -11.85 11.39 -10.51
N PRO A 258 -12.54 11.61 -11.64
CA PRO A 258 -12.57 10.64 -12.73
C PRO A 258 -11.31 10.65 -13.59
N LEU A 259 -10.48 11.69 -13.52
CA LEU A 259 -9.24 11.77 -14.31
C LEU A 259 -8.23 10.70 -13.88
N TYR A 260 -8.16 10.34 -12.59
CA TYR A 260 -7.21 9.32 -12.14
C TYR A 260 -7.58 7.91 -12.65
N PRO A 261 -8.83 7.43 -12.52
CA PRO A 261 -9.26 6.20 -13.18
C PRO A 261 -9.06 6.19 -14.70
N ILE A 262 -9.32 7.30 -15.40
CA ILE A 262 -9.06 7.42 -16.84
C ILE A 262 -7.56 7.28 -17.13
N PHE A 263 -6.70 7.91 -16.33
CA PHE A 263 -5.26 7.74 -16.43
C PHE A 263 -4.84 6.28 -16.21
N LEU A 264 -5.37 5.60 -15.18
CA LEU A 264 -5.09 4.18 -14.96
C LEU A 264 -5.60 3.31 -16.13
N GLN A 265 -6.71 3.67 -16.75
CA GLN A 265 -7.18 3.00 -17.97
C GLN A 265 -6.21 3.21 -19.13
N ALA A 266 -5.65 4.40 -19.31
CA ALA A 266 -4.70 4.70 -20.38
C ALA A 266 -3.29 4.13 -20.14
N ALA A 267 -2.86 4.01 -18.88
CA ALA A 267 -1.47 3.72 -18.50
C ALA A 267 -1.25 2.36 -17.82
N GLN A 268 -2.29 1.68 -17.34
CA GLN A 268 -2.17 0.38 -16.64
C GLN A 268 -3.02 -0.74 -17.24
N THR A 269 -4.30 -0.47 -17.52
CA THR A 269 -5.25 -1.55 -17.89
C THR A 269 -5.63 -1.56 -19.37
N GLY A 270 -5.33 -0.49 -20.10
CA GLY A 270 -5.70 -0.30 -21.49
C GLY A 270 -4.59 0.30 -22.34
N ILE A 271 -4.91 0.47 -23.62
CA ILE A 271 -4.08 1.12 -24.63
C ILE A 271 -4.56 2.58 -24.72
N PRO A 272 -3.67 3.59 -24.79
CA PRO A 272 -4.02 5.01 -24.77
C PRO A 272 -4.62 5.50 -26.10
N THR A 273 -5.76 4.93 -26.50
CA THR A 273 -6.47 5.32 -27.72
C THR A 273 -7.20 6.65 -27.53
N ARG A 274 -7.46 7.35 -28.63
CA ARG A 274 -8.17 8.64 -28.58
C ARG A 274 -9.54 8.52 -27.91
N GLU A 275 -10.23 7.38 -28.04
CA GLU A 275 -11.50 7.12 -27.35
C GLU A 275 -11.35 7.12 -25.83
N VAL A 276 -10.30 6.49 -25.29
CA VAL A 276 -10.03 6.49 -23.84
C VAL A 276 -9.75 7.90 -23.36
N ILE A 277 -8.89 8.62 -24.08
CA ILE A 277 -8.49 9.99 -23.71
C ILE A 277 -9.67 10.97 -23.84
N SER A 278 -10.58 10.75 -24.79
CA SER A 278 -11.78 11.58 -24.98
C SER A 278 -12.69 11.60 -23.75
N GLN A 279 -12.62 10.60 -22.86
CA GLN A 279 -13.38 10.61 -21.61
C GLN A 279 -12.97 11.79 -20.71
N ALA A 280 -11.69 12.16 -20.69
CA ALA A 280 -11.20 13.31 -19.93
C ALA A 280 -11.67 14.64 -20.55
N HIS A 281 -11.67 14.73 -21.88
CA HIS A 281 -12.25 15.86 -22.61
C HIS A 281 -13.75 16.00 -22.30
N ASN A 282 -14.52 14.92 -22.44
CA ASN A 282 -15.96 14.93 -22.19
C ASN A 282 -16.31 15.29 -20.73
N PHE A 283 -15.46 14.91 -19.78
CA PHE A 283 -15.62 15.26 -18.36
C PHE A 283 -15.32 16.74 -18.06
N SER A 284 -14.22 17.26 -18.61
CA SER A 284 -13.68 18.58 -18.27
C SER A 284 -14.17 19.71 -19.19
N GLY A 285 -14.60 19.37 -20.41
CA GLY A 285 -14.92 20.32 -21.47
C GLY A 285 -13.70 21.06 -22.04
N THR A 286 -12.47 20.64 -21.72
CA THR A 286 -11.26 21.33 -22.18
C THR A 286 -10.84 20.88 -23.58
N PRO A 287 -10.46 21.79 -24.49
CA PRO A 287 -10.05 21.45 -25.85
C PRO A 287 -8.74 20.65 -25.90
N LEU A 288 -7.90 20.74 -24.86
CA LEU A 288 -6.64 20.00 -24.78
C LEU A 288 -6.67 18.97 -23.65
N VAL A 289 -6.17 17.77 -23.96
CA VAL A 289 -5.88 16.73 -22.98
C VAL A 289 -4.46 16.26 -23.17
N TYR A 290 -3.66 16.27 -22.09
CA TYR A 290 -2.31 15.74 -22.10
C TYR A 290 -2.26 14.39 -21.41
N LEU A 291 -1.64 13.39 -22.02
CA LEU A 291 -1.28 12.13 -21.39
C LEU A 291 0.21 12.13 -21.07
N VAL A 292 0.58 11.87 -19.82
CA VAL A 292 1.98 11.80 -19.38
C VAL A 292 2.34 10.35 -19.07
N LEU A 293 3.32 9.82 -19.80
CA LEU A 293 3.86 8.48 -19.61
C LEU A 293 5.33 8.56 -19.17
N ASN A 294 5.64 7.98 -18.01
CA ASN A 294 7.00 7.80 -17.50
C ASN A 294 7.56 6.43 -17.92
N GLU A 295 8.87 6.33 -18.17
CA GLU A 295 9.51 5.09 -18.64
C GLU A 295 9.30 3.87 -17.74
N TYR A 296 9.08 4.10 -16.45
CA TYR A 296 8.96 3.02 -15.47
C TYR A 296 7.61 2.31 -15.53
N TRP A 297 6.62 2.79 -16.29
CA TRP A 297 5.33 2.09 -16.43
C TRP A 297 5.51 0.72 -17.08
N ALA A 298 4.62 -0.23 -16.76
CA ALA A 298 4.59 -1.51 -17.48
C ALA A 298 4.20 -1.24 -18.94
N ASP A 299 4.76 -2.01 -19.87
CA ASP A 299 4.49 -1.88 -21.31
C ASP A 299 4.74 -0.47 -21.89
N PHE A 300 5.63 0.33 -21.28
CA PHE A 300 5.90 1.71 -21.68
C PHE A 300 6.15 1.86 -23.19
N ASP A 301 6.90 0.96 -23.81
CA ASP A 301 7.16 0.97 -25.25
C ASP A 301 5.89 0.83 -26.08
N LYS A 302 5.01 -0.09 -25.71
CA LYS A 302 3.71 -0.31 -26.36
C LYS A 302 2.76 0.86 -26.15
N LEU A 303 2.70 1.39 -24.92
CA LEU A 303 1.86 2.55 -24.60
C LEU A 303 2.30 3.79 -25.39
N THR A 304 3.62 4.01 -25.47
CA THR A 304 4.26 5.06 -26.26
C THR A 304 3.89 4.95 -27.74
N GLU A 305 4.01 3.75 -28.32
CA GLU A 305 3.72 3.51 -29.75
C GLU A 305 2.28 3.88 -30.11
N VAL A 306 1.32 3.47 -29.27
CA VAL A 306 -0.08 3.79 -29.52
C VAL A 306 -0.37 5.26 -29.26
N ALA A 307 0.09 5.83 -28.16
CA ALA A 307 -0.13 7.25 -27.85
C ALA A 307 0.44 8.15 -28.95
N GLN A 308 1.61 7.80 -29.51
CA GLN A 308 2.22 8.51 -30.62
C GLN A 308 1.35 8.49 -31.89
N THR A 309 0.66 7.38 -32.16
CA THR A 309 -0.22 7.23 -33.32
C THR A 309 -1.54 8.01 -33.15
N GLU A 310 -2.04 8.11 -31.92
CA GLU A 310 -3.37 8.62 -31.60
C GLU A 310 -3.39 10.12 -31.24
N SER A 311 -2.24 10.64 -30.79
CA SER A 311 -2.08 12.02 -30.32
C SER A 311 -1.91 13.03 -31.47
N SER A 312 -2.21 14.29 -31.19
CA SER A 312 -1.99 15.42 -32.10
C SER A 312 -0.56 15.95 -32.05
N ALA A 313 0.11 15.83 -30.90
CA ALA A 313 1.50 16.26 -30.73
C ALA A 313 2.20 15.48 -29.61
N GLN A 314 3.53 15.47 -29.67
CA GLN A 314 4.40 14.83 -28.69
C GLN A 314 5.44 15.83 -28.14
N LEU A 315 5.64 15.78 -26.84
CA LEU A 315 6.71 16.47 -26.11
C LEU A 315 7.50 15.44 -25.29
N GLU A 316 8.74 15.78 -24.97
CA GLU A 316 9.64 14.87 -24.26
C GLU A 316 10.48 15.65 -23.25
N VAL A 317 10.72 15.03 -22.10
CA VAL A 317 11.57 15.57 -21.04
C VAL A 317 12.67 14.56 -20.71
N ASN A 318 13.88 15.06 -20.48
CA ASN A 318 15.05 14.27 -20.08
C ASN A 318 15.33 13.06 -21.00
N ASN A 319 15.48 13.31 -22.31
CA ASN A 319 15.84 12.29 -23.31
C ASN A 319 14.94 11.04 -23.30
N GLY A 320 13.63 11.21 -23.04
CA GLY A 320 12.64 10.15 -23.20
C GLY A 320 12.13 9.59 -21.89
N TYR A 321 12.69 10.03 -20.78
CA TYR A 321 12.30 9.59 -19.43
C TYR A 321 10.82 9.85 -19.15
N ILE A 322 10.32 11.01 -19.60
CA ILE A 322 8.88 11.34 -19.60
C ILE A 322 8.49 11.73 -21.02
N LYS A 323 7.46 11.05 -21.53
CA LYS A 323 6.82 11.36 -22.80
C LYS A 323 5.43 11.92 -22.55
N ILE A 324 5.11 12.99 -23.26
CA ILE A 324 3.88 13.73 -23.08
C ILE A 324 3.19 13.77 -24.44
N TYR A 325 1.92 13.37 -24.47
CA TYR A 325 1.11 13.29 -25.67
C TYR A 325 -0.06 14.24 -25.56
N ARG A 326 -0.16 15.20 -26.46
CA ARG A 326 -1.27 16.16 -26.51
C ARG A 326 -2.34 15.68 -27.48
N TYR A 327 -3.58 15.72 -27.05
CA TYR A 327 -4.76 15.42 -27.83
C TYR A 327 -5.62 16.67 -27.95
N ASP A 328 -5.91 17.05 -29.18
CA ASP A 328 -6.73 18.23 -29.50
C ASP A 328 -8.16 17.75 -29.86
N PHE A 329 -9.20 18.25 -29.17
CA PHE A 329 -10.59 17.81 -29.35
C PHE A 329 -11.50 18.90 -29.93
#